data_AF-A0A352RWN4-F1
#
_entry.id   AF-A0A352RWN4-F1
#
_cell.length_a   1.000
_cell.length_b   1.000
_cell.length_c   1.000
_cell.angle_alpha   90.00
_cell.angle_beta   90.00
_cell.angle_gamma   90.00
#
_symmetry.space_group_name_H-M   'P 1'
#
loop_
_entity.id
_entity.type
_entity.pdbx_description
1 polymer ?
#
loop_
_entity_poly.entity_id
_entity_poly.type
_entity_poly.pdbx_seq_one_letter_code
_entity_poly.pdbx_strand_id
1 'polypeptide(L)' 'LSRVDVSIAYPMLSLGYVVNALAAWWLFGEMIGPLRVAGILLILAGVFLIARS' A
#
# COMPACT_ATOMS: atom_id res chain seq x y z
N LEU A 1 -4.28 3.25 26.93
CA LEU A 1 -3.15 2.47 26.39
C LEU A 1 -3.67 1.49 25.33
N SER A 2 -4.30 2.02 24.28
CA SER A 2 -4.81 1.22 23.17
C SER A 2 -3.64 0.97 22.23
N ARG A 3 -2.80 -0.02 22.54
CA ARG A 3 -1.76 -0.47 21.63
C ARG A 3 -2.48 -1.13 20.48
N VAL A 4 -2.85 -0.35 19.46
CA VAL A 4 -3.02 -0.92 18.13
C VAL A 4 -1.73 -1.67 17.91
N ASP A 5 -1.83 -3.00 17.83
CA ASP A 5 -0.66 -3.84 17.68
C ASP A 5 0.16 -3.30 16.52
N VAL A 6 1.45 -3.09 16.77
CA VAL A 6 2.36 -2.47 15.79
C VAL A 6 2.35 -3.28 14.49
N SER A 7 2.05 -4.59 14.58
CA SER A 7 1.80 -5.48 13.46
C SER A 7 0.64 -5.10 12.54
N ILE A 8 -0.36 -4.34 13.02
CA ILE A 8 -1.51 -3.86 12.23
C ILE A 8 -1.29 -2.43 11.72
N ALA A 9 -0.60 -1.60 12.51
CA ALA A 9 -0.32 -0.21 12.13
C ALA A 9 0.60 -0.09 10.89
N TYR A 10 1.60 -0.97 10.76
CA TYR A 10 2.51 -0.98 9.61
C TYR A 10 1.82 -1.37 8.28
N PRO A 11 0.97 -2.41 8.22
CA PRO A 11 0.15 -2.71 7.05
C PRO A 11 -0.76 -1.56 6.62
N MET A 12 -1.34 -0.83 7.58
CA MET A 12 -2.21 0.32 7.27
C MET A 12 -1.44 1.47 6.59
N LEU A 13 -0.20 1.72 7.00
CA LEU A 13 0.71 2.68 6.35
C LEU A 13 1.05 2.28 4.91
N SER A 14 1.32 1.00 4.69
CA SER A 14 1.55 0.41 3.37
C SER A 14 0.34 0.57 2.44
N LEU A 15 -0.88 0.30 2.94
CA LEU A 15 -2.12 0.55 2.20
C LEU A 15 -2.28 2.04 1.84
N GLY A 16 -1.92 2.95 2.75
CA GLY A 16 -1.90 4.38 2.46
C GLY A 16 -1.01 4.74 1.27
N TYR A 17 0.14 4.08 1.12
CA TYR A 17 1.05 4.29 -0.01
C TYR A 17 0.43 3.84 -1.34
N VAL A 18 -0.22 2.67 -1.35
CA VAL A 18 -0.92 2.14 -2.53
C VAL A 18 -2.10 3.03 -2.92
N VAL A 19 -2.93 3.41 -1.96
CA VAL A 19 -4.08 4.30 -2.18
C VAL A 19 -3.61 5.67 -2.69
N ASN A 20 -2.55 6.23 -2.11
CA ASN A 20 -2.00 7.50 -2.55
C ASN A 20 -1.42 7.43 -3.96
N ALA A 21 -0.74 6.33 -4.33
CA ALA A 21 -0.23 6.13 -5.69
C ALA A 21 -1.36 6.00 -6.72
N LEU A 22 -2.44 5.27 -6.38
CA LEU A 22 -3.64 5.15 -7.22
C LEU A 22 -4.37 6.50 -7.35
N ALA A 23 -4.52 7.23 -6.25
CA ALA A 23 -5.11 8.57 -6.25
C ALA A 23 -4.27 9.56 -7.06
N ALA A 24 -2.94 9.50 -6.96
CA ALA A 24 -2.05 10.34 -7.75
C ALA A 24 -2.19 10.08 -9.25
N TRP A 25 -2.29 8.82 -9.65
CA TRP A 25 -2.54 8.44 -11.05
C TRP A 25 -3.89 8.89 -11.55
N TRP A 26 -4.95 8.71 -10.76
CA TRP A 26 -6.31 9.11 -11.16
C TRP A 26 -6.44 10.64 -11.22
N LEU A 27 -6.00 11.35 -10.18
CA LEU A 27 -6.24 12.79 -10.03
C LEU A 27 -5.29 13.65 -10.85
N PHE A 28 -4.02 13.25 -10.96
CA PHE A 28 -2.98 14.06 -11.62
C PHE A 28 -2.53 13.48 -12.97
N GLY A 29 -3.00 12.29 -13.35
CA GLY A 29 -2.64 11.66 -14.62
C GLY A 29 -1.16 11.34 -14.73
N GLU A 30 -0.43 11.26 -13.61
CA GLU A 30 1.00 10.96 -13.64
C GLU A 30 1.25 9.60 -14.27
N MET A 31 2.16 9.53 -15.25
CA MET A 31 2.59 8.25 -15.80
C MET A 31 3.27 7.43 -14.70
N ILE A 32 2.55 6.46 -14.16
CA ILE A 32 3.14 5.46 -13.26
C ILE A 32 4.07 4.58 -14.10
N GLY A 33 5.38 4.72 -13.88
CA GLY A 33 6.37 3.87 -14.53
C GLY A 33 6.19 2.38 -14.17
N PRO A 34 6.60 1.45 -15.06
CA PRO A 34 6.39 0.01 -14.88
C PRO A 34 6.95 -0.53 -13.55
N LEU A 35 8.10 0.00 -13.11
CA LEU A 35 8.73 -0.38 -11.85
C LEU A 35 7.89 0.02 -10.63
N ARG A 36 7.19 1.14 -10.70
CA ARG A 36 6.32 1.63 -9.63
C ARG A 36 5.05 0.78 -9.52
N VAL A 37 4.50 0.33 -10.65
CA VAL A 37 3.42 -0.67 -10.68
C VAL A 37 3.88 -1.99 -10.06
N ALA A 38 5.06 -2.48 -10.43
CA ALA A 38 5.61 -3.71 -9.86
C ALA A 38 5.79 -3.62 -8.34
N GLY A 39 6.29 -2.48 -7.84
CA GLY A 39 6.40 -2.21 -6.41
C GLY A 39 5.04 -2.20 -5.70
N ILE A 40 4.02 -1.56 -6.28
CA ILE A 40 2.65 -1.56 -5.74
C ILE A 40 2.08 -2.98 -5.63
N LEU A 41 2.26 -3.81 -6.66
CA LEU A 41 1.81 -5.20 -6.64
C LEU A 41 2.50 -6.02 -5.54
N LEU A 42 3.80 -5.79 -5.33
CA LEU A 42 4.58 -6.48 -4.30
C LEU A 42 4.12 -6.08 -2.88
N ILE A 43 3.84 -4.79 -2.67
CA ILE A 43 3.26 -4.26 -1.42
C ILE A 43 1.88 -4.89 -1.17
N LEU A 44 1.00 -4.89 -2.18
CA LEU A 44 -0.33 -5.50 -2.08
C LEU A 44 -0.26 -7.00 -1.74
N ALA A 45 0.67 -7.74 -2.35
CA ALA A 45 0.88 -9.15 -2.04
C ALA A 45 1.31 -9.37 -0.58
N GLY A 46 2.23 -8.54 -0.08
CA GLY A 46 2.67 -8.57 1.32
C GLY A 46 1.54 -8.28 2.31
N VAL A 47 0.72 -7.26 2.01
CA VAL A 47 -0.47 -6.93 2.83
C VAL A 47 -1.48 -8.06 2.80
N PHE A 48 -1.76 -8.65 1.63
CA PHE A 48 -2.68 -9.78 1.51
C PHE A 48 -2.24 -10.98 2.35
N LEU A 49 -0.95 -11.30 2.35
CA LEU A 49 -0.40 -12.39 3.15
C LEU A 49 -0.54 -12.14 4.66
N ILE A 50 -0.30 -10.90 5.12
CA ILE A 50 -0.50 -10.50 6.51
C ILE A 50 -1.98 -10.54 6.90
N ALA A 51 -2.87 -10.03 6.04
CA ALA A 51 -4.31 -10.01 6.30
C ALA A 51 -4.94 -11.41 6.39
N ARG A 52 -4.24 -12.43 5.87
CA ARG A 52 -4.66 -13.84 5.90
C ARG A 52 -4.01 -14.65 7.03
N SER A 53 -3.08 -14.05 7.78
CA SER A 53 -2.38 -14.62 8.96
C SER A 53 -3.16 -14.34 10.24
#